data_AF-A0A7K2XVI8-F1
#
_entry.id   AF-A0A7K2XVI8-F1
#
_cell.length_a   1.000
_cell.length_b   1.000
_cell.length_c   1.000
_cell.angle_alpha   90.00
_cell.angle_beta   90.00
_cell.angle_gamma   90.00
#
_symmetry.space_group_name_H-M   'P 1'
#
loop_
_entity.id
_entity.type
_entity.pdbx_description
1 polymer ?
#
loop_
_entity_poly.entity_id
_entity_poly.type
_entity_poly.pdbx_seq_one_letter_code
_entity_poly.pdbx_strand_id
1 'polypeptide(L)'
;MDVQHFERITAFIEARLTPLFDEATGSEHGFAMDDTSRALRALRNSVLEASAIKGLIEKRESAEPAMRRVIDQSVEHNWDVLRGIARQWEDHADFRHEFKHHAWELDHHHATVEA
;
A
#
# COMPACT_ATOMS: atom_id res chain seq x y z
N MET A 1 -1.86 -8.14 10.81
CA MET A 1 -1.40 -7.03 9.96
C MET A 1 -1.45 -5.75 10.76
N ASP A 2 -0.38 -4.97 10.70
CA ASP A 2 -0.22 -3.75 11.50
C ASP A 2 0.15 -2.55 10.61
N VAL A 3 0.29 -1.38 11.22
CA VAL A 3 0.70 -0.13 10.53
C VAL A 3 2.05 -0.29 9.84
N GLN A 4 2.99 -1.04 10.42
CA GLN A 4 4.33 -1.19 9.86
C GLN A 4 4.31 -1.95 8.53
N HIS A 5 3.42 -2.93 8.37
CA HIS A 5 3.25 -3.61 7.07
C HIS A 5 2.86 -2.61 5.97
N PHE A 6 1.91 -1.72 6.27
CA PHE A 6 1.50 -0.66 5.35
C PHE A 6 2.62 0.34 5.08
N GLU A 7 3.35 0.78 6.11
CA GLU A 7 4.48 1.68 5.93
C GLU A 7 5.54 1.10 5.00
N ARG A 8 5.87 -0.20 5.13
CA ARG A 8 6.86 -0.85 4.29
C ARG A 8 6.44 -0.95 2.83
N ILE A 9 5.21 -1.39 2.54
CA ILE A 9 4.74 -1.54 1.17
C ILE A 9 4.49 -0.17 0.50
N THR A 10 3.95 0.80 1.24
CA THR A 10 3.79 2.18 0.76
C THR A 10 5.15 2.80 0.44
N ALA A 11 6.13 2.70 1.35
CA ALA A 11 7.47 3.25 1.10
C ALA A 11 8.15 2.60 -0.10
N PHE A 12 7.98 1.27 -0.28
CA PHE A 12 8.47 0.56 -1.46
C PHE A 12 7.89 1.15 -2.74
N ILE A 13 6.56 1.29 -2.83
CA ILE A 13 5.87 1.82 -4.02
C ILE A 13 6.22 3.30 -4.26
N GLU A 14 6.19 4.13 -3.21
CA GLU A 14 6.48 5.56 -3.28
C GLU A 14 7.90 5.84 -3.77
N ALA A 15 8.88 5.00 -3.40
CA ALA A 15 10.24 5.12 -3.92
C ALA A 15 10.34 4.91 -5.44
N ARG A 16 9.37 4.20 -6.07
CA ARG A 16 9.31 4.00 -7.53
C ARG A 16 8.48 5.07 -8.20
N LEU A 17 7.40 5.51 -7.56
CA LEU A 17 6.51 6.51 -8.15
C LEU A 17 7.06 7.92 -8.03
N THR A 18 7.66 8.30 -6.90
CA THR A 18 8.09 9.69 -6.63
C THR A 18 9.04 10.25 -7.70
N PRO A 19 10.09 9.52 -8.15
CA PRO A 19 10.98 10.01 -9.21
C PRO A 19 10.26 10.31 -10.52
N LEU A 20 9.15 9.61 -10.80
CA LEU A 20 8.34 9.86 -12.00
C LEU A 20 7.58 11.19 -11.93
N PHE A 21 7.60 11.92 -10.82
CA PHE A 21 6.96 13.24 -10.69
C PHE A 21 7.94 14.35 -10.33
N ASP A 22 9.23 14.04 -10.21
CA ASP A 22 10.24 14.99 -9.76
C ASP A 22 10.76 15.82 -10.95
N GLU A 23 10.46 17.12 -10.93
CA GLU A 23 10.93 18.09 -11.93
C GLU A 23 12.46 18.14 -12.00
N ALA A 24 13.17 17.90 -10.89
CA ALA A 24 14.63 17.87 -10.85
C ALA A 24 15.24 16.70 -11.64
N THR A 25 14.47 15.64 -11.87
CA THR A 25 14.87 14.51 -12.73
C THR A 25 14.51 14.72 -14.20
N GLY A 26 13.85 15.85 -14.53
CA GLY A 26 13.32 16.15 -15.85
C GLY A 26 11.97 15.48 -16.13
N SER A 27 11.27 14.97 -15.11
CA SER A 27 9.96 14.37 -15.33
C SER A 27 8.86 15.41 -15.51
N GLU A 28 8.11 15.28 -16.60
CA GLU A 28 6.93 16.11 -16.88
C GLU A 28 5.62 15.46 -16.39
N HIS A 29 5.64 14.22 -15.86
CA HIS A 29 4.41 13.47 -15.60
C HIS A 29 3.52 14.06 -14.48
N GLY A 30 4.06 14.96 -13.65
CA GLY A 30 3.27 15.75 -12.71
C GLY A 30 2.39 16.82 -13.36
N PHE A 31 2.78 17.29 -14.54
CA PHE A 31 2.25 18.52 -15.14
C PHE A 31 1.62 18.29 -16.51
N ALA A 32 2.15 17.34 -17.28
CA ALA A 32 1.68 17.06 -18.62
C ALA A 32 0.26 16.47 -18.62
N MET A 33 -0.52 16.84 -19.64
CA MET A 33 -1.90 16.42 -19.83
C MET A 33 -2.03 15.31 -20.89
N ASP A 34 -1.00 14.50 -21.09
CA ASP A 34 -1.07 13.27 -21.88
C ASP A 34 -1.59 12.10 -21.02
N ASP A 35 -1.99 11.01 -21.69
CA ASP A 35 -2.61 9.87 -21.04
C ASP A 35 -1.66 9.09 -20.12
N THR A 36 -0.35 9.09 -20.41
CA THR A 36 0.66 8.47 -19.53
C THR A 36 0.70 9.23 -18.21
N SER A 37 0.78 10.55 -18.27
CA SER A 37 0.82 11.42 -17.10
C SER A 37 -0.49 11.34 -16.29
N ARG A 38 -1.66 11.21 -16.95
CA ARG A 38 -2.93 10.92 -16.28
C ARG A 38 -2.92 9.57 -15.57
N ALA A 39 -2.45 8.51 -16.24
CA ALA A 39 -2.38 7.17 -15.68
C ALA A 39 -1.45 7.11 -14.45
N LEU A 40 -0.28 7.76 -14.53
CA LEU A 40 0.64 7.85 -13.41
C LEU A 40 0.04 8.61 -12.23
N ARG A 41 -0.65 9.75 -12.47
CA ARG A 41 -1.36 10.47 -11.40
C ARG A 41 -2.46 9.63 -10.77
N ALA A 42 -3.24 8.91 -11.57
CA ALA A 42 -4.26 7.99 -11.07
C ALA A 42 -3.64 6.91 -10.17
N LEU A 43 -2.53 6.30 -10.61
CA LEU A 43 -1.79 5.31 -9.82
C LEU A 43 -1.28 5.89 -8.50
N ARG A 44 -0.66 7.08 -8.53
CA ARG A 44 -0.20 7.78 -7.32
C ARG A 44 -1.35 8.05 -6.36
N ASN A 45 -2.49 8.51 -6.86
CA ASN A 45 -3.68 8.77 -6.04
C ASN A 45 -4.23 7.49 -5.42
N SER A 46 -4.30 6.38 -6.17
CA SER A 46 -4.72 5.08 -5.63
C SER A 46 -3.80 4.59 -4.50
N VAL A 47 -2.48 4.81 -4.61
CA VAL A 47 -1.54 4.48 -3.54
C VAL A 47 -1.77 5.36 -2.31
N LEU A 48 -1.98 6.66 -2.49
CA LEU A 48 -2.26 7.60 -1.38
C LEU A 48 -3.55 7.25 -0.66
N GLU A 49 -4.63 7.01 -1.41
CA GLU A 49 -5.94 6.62 -0.88
C GLU A 49 -5.85 5.31 -0.10
N ALA A 50 -5.19 4.28 -0.68
CA ALA A 50 -5.03 3.00 0.00
C ALA A 50 -4.16 3.10 1.26
N SER A 51 -3.14 3.97 1.24
CA SER A 51 -2.24 4.18 2.38
C SER A 51 -2.88 4.97 3.52
N ALA A 52 -3.97 5.69 3.27
CA ALA A 52 -4.71 6.43 4.31
C ALA A 52 -5.33 5.51 5.38
N ILE A 53 -5.47 4.21 5.08
CA ILE A 53 -5.98 3.20 6.02
C ILE A 53 -5.18 3.11 7.31
N LYS A 54 -3.90 3.52 7.30
CA LYS A 54 -3.03 3.56 8.50
C LYS A 54 -3.69 4.29 9.67
N GLY A 55 -4.41 5.39 9.40
CA GLY A 55 -5.12 6.15 10.44
C GLY A 55 -6.37 5.45 11.00
N LEU A 56 -6.89 4.41 10.35
CA LEU A 56 -7.95 3.55 10.90
C LEU A 56 -7.38 2.38 11.72
N ILE A 57 -6.20 1.86 11.34
CA ILE A 57 -5.52 0.79 12.08
C ILE A 57 -5.25 1.22 13.52
N GLU A 58 -4.80 2.47 13.74
CA GLU A 58 -4.55 3.03 15.07
C GLU A 58 -5.81 3.06 15.97
N LYS A 59 -7.00 3.14 15.37
CA LYS A 59 -8.27 3.22 16.10
C LYS A 59 -8.87 1.83 16.38
N ARG A 60 -8.35 0.79 15.72
CA ARG A 60 -8.88 -0.59 15.71
C ARG A 60 -9.06 -1.18 17.11
N GLU A 61 -8.09 -0.97 17.99
CA GLU A 61 -8.11 -1.53 19.35
C GLU A 61 -9.25 -0.93 20.18
N SER A 62 -9.41 0.39 20.12
CA SER A 62 -10.45 1.13 20.83
C SER A 62 -11.85 1.05 20.21
N ALA A 63 -11.98 0.50 19.01
CA ALA A 63 -13.24 0.46 18.28
C ALA A 63 -14.22 -0.57 18.86
N GLU A 64 -15.51 -0.20 18.90
CA GLU A 64 -16.62 -1.12 19.18
C GLU A 64 -16.60 -2.34 18.24
N PRO A 65 -17.08 -3.52 18.67
CA PRO A 65 -16.94 -4.78 17.90
C PRO A 65 -17.48 -4.73 16.47
N ALA A 66 -18.56 -3.98 16.22
CA ALA A 66 -19.11 -3.80 14.87
C ALA A 66 -18.17 -2.94 14.00
N MET A 67 -17.61 -1.87 14.55
CA MET A 67 -16.68 -0.99 13.86
C MET A 67 -15.33 -1.68 13.60
N ARG A 68 -14.85 -2.49 14.56
CA ARG A 68 -13.62 -3.26 14.39
C ARG A 68 -13.68 -4.17 13.16
N ARG A 69 -14.81 -4.86 12.93
CA ARG A 69 -15.01 -5.70 11.73
C ARG A 69 -14.97 -4.90 10.42
N VAL A 70 -15.49 -3.68 10.42
CA VAL A 70 -15.43 -2.78 9.24
C VAL A 70 -13.98 -2.31 9.00
N ILE A 71 -13.26 -1.99 10.07
CA ILE A 71 -11.83 -1.64 9.99
C ILE A 71 -11.04 -2.83 9.43
N ASP A 72 -11.26 -4.05 9.94
CA ASP A 72 -10.59 -5.26 9.48
C ASP A 72 -10.77 -5.49 7.97
N GLN A 73 -12.01 -5.44 7.48
CA GLN A 73 -12.31 -5.58 6.05
C GLN A 73 -11.65 -4.47 5.20
N SER A 74 -11.62 -3.24 5.73
CA SER A 74 -10.98 -2.11 5.05
C SER A 74 -9.47 -2.28 4.99
N VAL A 75 -8.86 -2.79 6.07
CA VAL A 75 -7.43 -3.12 6.13
C VAL A 75 -7.08 -4.20 5.11
N GLU A 76 -7.85 -5.30 5.06
CA GLU A 76 -7.64 -6.37 4.09
C GLU A 76 -7.71 -5.86 2.64
N HIS A 77 -8.76 -5.09 2.33
CA HIS A 77 -8.95 -4.54 0.99
C HIS A 77 -7.80 -3.64 0.55
N ASN A 78 -7.41 -2.67 1.40
CA ASN A 78 -6.36 -1.71 1.04
C ASN A 78 -4.98 -2.36 0.95
N TRP A 79 -4.72 -3.40 1.75
CA TRP A 79 -3.52 -4.22 1.59
C TRP A 79 -3.49 -4.89 0.22
N ASP A 80 -4.58 -5.54 -0.20
CA ASP A 80 -4.63 -6.26 -1.47
C ASP A 80 -4.46 -5.30 -2.67
N VAL A 81 -4.96 -4.06 -2.57
CA VAL A 81 -4.71 -3.00 -3.55
C VAL A 81 -3.22 -2.66 -3.63
N LEU A 82 -2.58 -2.33 -2.50
CA LEU A 82 -1.15 -1.97 -2.47
C LEU A 82 -0.27 -3.14 -2.93
N ARG A 83 -0.61 -4.37 -2.55
CA ARG A 83 0.02 -5.59 -3.05
C ARG A 83 -0.10 -5.71 -4.56
N GLY A 84 -1.31 -5.57 -5.12
CA GLY A 84 -1.52 -5.68 -6.56
C GLY A 84 -0.64 -4.70 -7.36
N ILE A 85 -0.45 -3.50 -6.81
CA ILE A 85 0.46 -2.48 -7.33
C ILE A 85 1.92 -2.95 -7.14
N ALA A 86 2.35 -3.28 -5.93
CA ALA A 86 3.73 -3.69 -5.63
C ALA A 86 4.23 -4.87 -6.48
N ARG A 87 3.34 -5.82 -6.81
CA ARG A 87 3.67 -7.00 -7.64
C ARG A 87 4.12 -6.66 -9.07
N GLN A 88 3.85 -5.45 -9.56
CA GLN A 88 4.38 -5.00 -10.85
C GLN A 88 5.90 -4.78 -10.82
N TRP A 89 6.52 -4.80 -9.64
CA TRP A 89 7.96 -4.68 -9.43
C TRP A 89 8.53 -5.92 -8.71
N GLU A 90 7.96 -7.10 -8.93
CA GLU A 90 8.37 -8.36 -8.27
C GLU A 90 9.83 -8.75 -8.58
N ASP A 91 10.37 -8.29 -9.71
CA ASP A 91 11.75 -8.49 -10.15
C ASP A 91 12.74 -7.46 -9.57
N HIS A 92 12.25 -6.44 -8.87
CA HIS A 92 13.09 -5.38 -8.30
C HIS A 92 13.86 -5.87 -7.05
N ALA A 93 15.12 -5.47 -6.90
CA ALA A 93 15.99 -5.88 -5.79
C ALA A 93 15.41 -5.63 -4.38
N ASP A 94 14.80 -4.47 -4.11
CA ASP A 94 14.18 -4.20 -2.80
C ASP A 94 12.79 -4.81 -2.61
N PHE A 95 12.27 -5.58 -3.58
CA PHE A 95 10.99 -6.24 -3.43
C PHE A 95 11.07 -7.28 -2.31
N ARG A 96 10.12 -7.22 -1.39
CA ARG A 96 10.07 -8.12 -0.23
C ARG A 96 9.07 -9.25 -0.45
N HIS A 97 9.42 -10.45 0.01
CA HIS A 97 8.54 -11.62 -0.11
C HIS A 97 7.15 -11.39 0.52
N GLU A 98 7.07 -10.61 1.60
CA GLU A 98 5.82 -10.26 2.26
C GLU A 98 4.79 -9.61 1.31
N PHE A 99 5.22 -8.87 0.29
CA PHE A 99 4.33 -8.24 -0.70
C PHE A 99 3.67 -9.25 -1.63
N LYS A 100 4.07 -10.53 -1.59
CA LYS A 100 3.39 -11.61 -2.33
C LYS A 100 2.16 -12.14 -1.60
N HIS A 101 2.02 -11.86 -0.30
CA HIS A 101 0.98 -12.45 0.52
C HIS A 101 -0.29 -11.59 0.59
N HIS A 102 -1.45 -12.24 0.53
CA HIS A 102 -2.72 -11.58 0.85
C HIS A 102 -2.78 -11.22 2.33
N ALA A 103 -3.70 -10.32 2.69
CA ALA A 103 -3.81 -9.85 4.06
C ALA A 103 -4.08 -10.98 5.06
N TRP A 104 -4.99 -11.89 4.69
CA TRP A 104 -5.32 -13.05 5.50
C TRP A 104 -4.13 -13.99 5.70
N GLU A 105 -3.23 -14.15 4.71
CA GLU A 105 -2.05 -15.02 4.83
C GLU A 105 -1.07 -14.50 5.88
N LEU A 106 -0.90 -13.17 5.97
CA LEU A 106 -0.01 -12.54 6.95
C LEU A 106 -0.53 -12.67 8.39
N ASP A 107 -1.85 -12.65 8.58
CA ASP A 107 -2.46 -12.86 9.90
C ASP A 107 -2.29 -14.28 10.41
N HIS A 108 -2.33 -15.28 9.53
CA HIS A 108 -2.12 -16.68 9.89
C HIS A 108 -0.66 -16.96 10.27
N HIS A 109 0.31 -16.30 9.62
CA HIS A 109 1.72 -16.45 9.98
C HIS A 109 2.04 -15.88 11.37
N HIS A 110 1.41 -14.78 11.79
CA HIS A 110 1.59 -14.23 13.14
C HIS A 110 1.07 -15.18 14.23
N ALA A 111 -0.10 -15.77 14.03
CA ALA A 111 -0.71 -16.69 15.00
C ALA A 111 0.06 -18.02 15.17
N THR A 112 0.86 -18.41 14.16
CA THR A 112 1.61 -19.68 14.20
C THR A 112 3.00 -19.53 14.83
N VAL A 113 3.53 -18.31 14.92
CA VAL A 113 4.86 -18.03 15.53
C VAL A 113 4.74 -17.75 17.03
N GLU A 114 3.55 -17.39 17.52
CA GLU A 114 3.27 -17.14 18.94
C GLU A 114 2.64 -18.33 19.70
N ALA A 115 2.42 -19.47 19.02
CA ALA A 115 1.83 -20.70 19.59
C ALA A 115 2.89 -21.79 19.87
#